data_AF-A0A8T4U8Z1-F1
#
_entry.id   AF-A0A8T4U8Z1-F1
#
_cell.length_a   1.000
_cell.length_b   1.000
_cell.length_c   1.000
_cell.angle_alpha   90.00
_cell.angle_beta   90.00
_cell.angle_gamma   90.00
#
_symmetry.space_group_name_H-M   'P 1'
#
loop_
_entity.id
_entity.type
_entity.pdbx_description
1 polymer ?
#
loop_
_entity_poly.entity_id
_entity_poly.type
_entity_poly.pdbx_seq_one_letter_code
_entity_poly.pdbx_strand_id
1 'polypeptide(L)'
;MLKKEYMIIVSVIILFLLLQKNVSADFPSCPGDTTDGIWVITDRQIITGNTVCYNITIKSGGKLLVQNGAIISSINITLGNLSVEYGGEINATGFGYIGSSSTATGPGAGISRRAGGSYGGRGGAAQETNIGNVYGDPLRPTDLGSGGSGSGTTSGAGGGGSILINVTQNFILNGAVIANGNNTISGSNLGAGSGGSILLYTYNLTGTGNLSARGGKSASSSGGGGGGGRIAVYYNHTTLNFSRSTAEGSKDDAGFQGSTGTFIAVNQIYNNATIYAWNWNSSVTLSSFSNITFVSANTTIDNNDIIKIDNRFYFDGQSYFNCRTNISKQITVSEIETGNISSYLSNFKNECGMTNVTINTSSNIIISNNNLLNFSILNFDNSSVDIEIINSRITSNINFTIRNITIDTLSWINSSGKGYSGGIASGLGPGGPIRGGTGASYGGRGMSATHTNDINVYGNPLKPTALGSGGSGSGSTRGGTGGGFIYINATNNLILNGMLKSDGTESFGGLGGSGGGSGGSILLYSYNLTGTGNISAIGGPGFNIVSSGGRIAVYYNHTTLNFSRSTAEGTKTSISGTLPLVSASGTFIAVNQIYNNATIYAWNWNSSVDLSIYSNIT
;
A
#
# COMPACT_ATOMS: atom_id res chain seq x y z
N MET A 1 29.32 28.80 -4.60
CA MET A 1 28.82 29.20 -5.93
C MET A 1 27.46 29.91 -5.87
N LEU A 2 26.50 29.46 -5.06
CA LEU A 2 25.13 30.02 -4.97
C LEU A 2 24.99 31.53 -4.65
N LYS A 3 25.96 32.18 -3.98
CA LYS A 3 25.89 33.63 -3.68
C LYS A 3 26.21 34.53 -4.87
N LYS A 4 26.96 34.05 -5.87
CA LYS A 4 27.33 34.85 -7.05
C LYS A 4 26.22 34.86 -8.12
N GLU A 5 25.47 33.77 -8.25
CA GLU A 5 24.32 33.69 -9.19
C GLU A 5 23.13 34.52 -8.72
N TYR A 6 22.87 34.58 -7.41
CA TYR A 6 21.81 35.42 -6.85
C TYR A 6 22.05 36.93 -7.07
N MET A 7 23.30 37.37 -7.02
CA MET A 7 23.65 38.78 -7.24
C MET A 7 23.52 39.17 -8.72
N ILE A 8 23.78 38.24 -9.65
CA ILE A 8 23.58 38.45 -11.09
C ILE A 8 22.09 38.54 -11.42
N ILE A 9 21.24 37.70 -10.82
CA ILE A 9 19.78 37.73 -11.01
C ILE A 9 19.18 39.05 -10.49
N VAL A 10 19.59 39.52 -9.32
CA VAL A 10 19.08 40.78 -8.75
C VAL A 10 19.53 42.00 -9.56
N SER A 11 20.77 42.02 -10.07
CA SER A 11 21.25 43.10 -10.94
C SER A 11 20.57 43.09 -12.33
N VAL A 12 20.23 41.93 -12.87
CA VAL A 12 19.42 41.82 -14.11
C VAL A 12 18.00 42.31 -13.87
N ILE A 13 17.38 42.00 -12.73
CA ILE A 13 16.03 42.48 -12.38
C ILE A 13 15.99 44.01 -12.18
N ILE A 14 17.01 44.60 -11.55
CA ILE A 14 17.09 46.07 -11.37
C ILE A 14 17.33 46.78 -12.71
N LEU A 15 18.14 46.20 -13.60
CA LEU A 15 18.32 46.70 -14.97
C LEU A 15 17.04 46.54 -15.81
N PHE A 16 16.27 45.47 -15.60
CA PHE A 16 14.96 45.25 -16.21
C PHE A 16 13.90 46.25 -15.70
N LEU A 17 13.93 46.59 -14.40
CA LEU A 17 13.04 47.58 -13.78
C LEU A 17 13.38 49.02 -14.19
N LEU A 18 14.65 49.35 -14.43
CA LEU A 18 15.09 50.67 -14.92
C LEU A 18 14.83 50.89 -16.43
N LEU A 19 14.54 49.83 -17.19
CA LEU A 19 14.12 49.89 -18.59
C LEU A 19 12.60 50.00 -18.79
N GLN A 20 11.79 50.03 -17.72
CA GLN A 20 10.31 50.14 -17.78
C GLN A 20 9.77 51.58 -17.92
N LYS A 21 10.45 52.45 -18.68
CA LYS A 21 9.78 53.64 -19.22
C LYS A 21 9.63 53.47 -20.74
N ASN A 22 8.41 53.12 -21.13
CA ASN A 22 7.86 53.14 -22.50
C ASN A 22 8.28 52.03 -23.47
N VAL A 23 7.88 50.79 -23.19
CA VAL A 23 7.56 49.80 -24.23
C VAL A 23 6.34 49.04 -23.73
N SER A 24 5.24 49.02 -24.52
CA SER A 24 4.14 48.07 -24.29
C SER A 24 4.75 46.68 -24.18
N ALA A 25 4.42 45.94 -23.12
CA ALA A 25 4.83 44.55 -23.07
C ALA A 25 4.02 43.82 -24.14
N ASP A 26 4.52 43.74 -25.36
CA ASP A 26 3.82 43.02 -26.42
C ASP A 26 3.74 41.54 -26.01
N PHE A 27 2.53 40.98 -26.03
CA PHE A 27 2.22 39.58 -25.76
C PHE A 27 1.95 38.86 -27.10
N PRO A 28 2.97 38.64 -27.94
CA PRO A 28 2.80 38.27 -29.34
C PRO A 28 2.16 36.88 -29.56
N SER A 29 2.16 36.03 -28.53
CA SER A 29 1.53 34.71 -28.58
C SER A 29 0.20 34.63 -27.83
N CYS A 30 -0.35 35.77 -27.38
CA CYS A 30 -1.67 35.83 -26.77
C CYS A 30 -2.75 35.92 -27.88
N PRO A 31 -3.64 34.93 -28.04
CA PRO A 31 -4.67 34.97 -29.09
C PRO A 31 -5.77 36.02 -28.87
N GLY A 32 -5.84 36.60 -27.68
CA GLY A 32 -6.72 37.72 -27.37
C GLY A 32 -6.11 39.05 -27.83
N ASP A 33 -5.93 39.97 -26.89
CA ASP A 33 -5.24 41.23 -27.14
C ASP A 33 -3.72 41.05 -26.97
N THR A 34 -2.96 41.25 -28.05
CA THR A 34 -1.50 41.16 -28.03
C THR A 34 -0.82 42.41 -27.43
N THR A 35 -1.56 43.49 -27.22
CA THR A 35 -1.05 44.77 -26.67
C THR A 35 -1.09 44.75 -25.15
N ASP A 36 -2.25 44.39 -24.59
CA ASP A 36 -2.47 44.35 -23.14
C ASP A 36 -2.35 42.92 -22.56
N GLY A 37 -2.26 41.91 -23.43
CA GLY A 37 -2.13 40.50 -23.03
C GLY A 37 -3.40 39.92 -22.40
N ILE A 38 -4.56 40.51 -22.65
CA ILE A 38 -5.83 40.09 -22.06
C ILE A 38 -6.57 39.18 -23.02
N TRP A 39 -6.94 37.98 -22.54
CA TRP A 39 -7.74 37.03 -23.30
C TRP A 39 -8.93 36.53 -22.49
N VAL A 40 -10.14 36.81 -22.98
CA VAL A 40 -11.39 36.34 -22.40
C VAL A 40 -11.97 35.25 -23.30
N ILE A 41 -12.22 34.07 -22.72
CA ILE A 41 -12.72 32.89 -23.42
C ILE A 41 -14.15 32.61 -22.96
N THR A 42 -15.13 32.88 -23.82
CA THR A 42 -16.56 32.58 -23.60
C THR A 42 -17.00 31.28 -24.26
N ASP A 43 -16.32 30.89 -25.34
CA ASP A 43 -16.66 29.73 -26.18
C ASP A 43 -15.44 28.81 -26.36
N ARG A 44 -15.55 27.84 -27.26
CA ARG A 44 -14.45 26.90 -27.56
C ARG A 44 -13.31 27.60 -28.29
N GLN A 45 -12.12 27.59 -27.69
CA GLN A 45 -10.86 28.03 -28.27
C GLN A 45 -9.86 26.88 -28.33
N ILE A 46 -8.91 26.94 -29.25
CA ILE A 46 -7.89 25.90 -29.44
C ILE A 46 -6.51 26.56 -29.43
N ILE A 47 -5.59 25.98 -28.67
CA ILE A 47 -4.16 26.26 -28.78
C ILE A 47 -3.41 25.00 -29.19
N THR A 48 -2.44 25.19 -30.09
CA THR A 48 -1.57 24.13 -30.62
C THR A 48 -0.09 24.40 -30.31
N GLY A 49 0.21 25.53 -29.66
CA GLY A 49 1.57 25.95 -29.31
C GLY A 49 1.59 26.76 -28.03
N ASN A 50 2.78 27.14 -27.60
CA ASN A 50 2.99 27.89 -26.36
C ASN A 50 2.29 29.26 -26.40
N THR A 51 1.68 29.65 -25.29
CA THR A 51 0.89 30.87 -25.15
C THR A 51 1.45 31.71 -24.02
N VAL A 52 1.69 33.00 -24.28
CA VAL A 52 2.12 33.98 -23.29
C VAL A 52 1.11 35.13 -23.27
N CYS A 53 0.44 35.34 -22.15
CA CYS A 53 -0.56 36.39 -21.94
C CYS A 53 -0.31 37.10 -20.60
N TYR A 54 -0.88 38.29 -20.39
CA TYR A 54 -0.92 38.89 -19.06
C TYR A 54 -2.04 38.28 -18.21
N ASN A 55 -3.25 38.19 -18.78
CA ASN A 55 -4.44 37.70 -18.10
C ASN A 55 -5.26 36.80 -19.03
N ILE A 56 -5.61 35.60 -18.55
CA ILE A 56 -6.59 34.74 -19.21
C ILE A 56 -7.78 34.54 -18.28
N THR A 57 -8.99 34.82 -18.78
CA THR A 57 -10.23 34.53 -18.07
C THR A 57 -11.09 33.59 -18.91
N ILE A 58 -11.30 32.37 -18.41
CA ILE A 58 -12.23 31.39 -18.98
C ILE A 58 -13.55 31.54 -18.24
N LYS A 59 -14.57 32.05 -18.94
CA LYS A 59 -15.91 32.24 -18.40
C LYS A 59 -16.65 30.91 -18.24
N SER A 60 -17.72 30.93 -17.45
CA SER A 60 -18.63 29.78 -17.35
C SER A 60 -19.06 29.29 -18.74
N GLY A 61 -18.79 28.02 -19.06
CA GLY A 61 -19.06 27.40 -20.36
C GLY A 61 -17.94 27.55 -21.40
N GLY A 62 -16.98 28.45 -21.19
CA GLY A 62 -15.81 28.61 -22.05
C GLY A 62 -14.86 27.42 -21.97
N LYS A 63 -14.26 27.04 -23.11
CA LYS A 63 -13.36 25.88 -23.19
C LYS A 63 -12.09 26.21 -23.95
N LEU A 64 -10.95 26.13 -23.27
CA LEU A 64 -9.63 26.20 -23.89
C LEU A 64 -9.11 24.78 -24.15
N LEU A 65 -9.12 24.35 -25.40
CA LEU A 65 -8.59 23.05 -25.80
C LEU A 65 -7.08 23.14 -26.06
N VAL A 66 -6.33 22.25 -25.42
CA VAL A 66 -4.87 22.15 -25.57
C VAL A 66 -4.57 20.93 -26.44
N GLN A 67 -4.24 21.16 -27.71
CA GLN A 67 -4.06 20.09 -28.70
C GLN A 67 -2.58 19.81 -28.93
N ASN A 68 -2.05 18.78 -28.26
CA ASN A 68 -0.64 18.38 -28.39
C ASN A 68 -0.31 17.58 -29.66
N GLY A 69 -1.33 17.18 -30.43
CA GLY A 69 -1.24 16.18 -31.52
C GLY A 69 -0.36 16.53 -32.72
N ALA A 70 0.03 17.80 -32.89
CA ALA A 70 0.94 18.21 -33.97
C ALA A 70 2.42 18.21 -33.57
N ILE A 71 2.74 18.31 -32.28
CA ILE A 71 4.11 18.57 -31.78
C ILE A 71 4.60 17.44 -30.86
N ILE A 72 3.71 16.56 -30.39
CA ILE A 72 4.02 15.47 -29.43
C ILE A 72 4.81 16.02 -28.23
N SER A 73 4.43 17.21 -27.75
CA SER A 73 5.12 17.91 -26.67
C SER A 73 4.13 18.58 -25.74
N SER A 74 4.57 18.88 -24.51
CA SER A 74 3.81 19.74 -23.60
C SER A 74 3.59 21.12 -24.21
N ILE A 75 2.41 21.70 -23.99
CA ILE A 75 2.09 23.09 -24.35
C ILE A 75 2.16 23.93 -23.08
N ASN A 76 2.99 24.98 -23.11
CA ASN A 76 3.20 25.90 -22.00
C ASN A 76 2.30 27.14 -22.12
N ILE A 77 1.50 27.39 -21.09
CA ILE A 77 0.70 28.60 -20.90
C ILE A 77 1.35 29.42 -19.78
N THR A 78 2.02 30.52 -20.13
CA THR A 78 2.69 31.40 -19.16
C THR A 78 1.93 32.71 -19.04
N LEU A 79 1.56 33.11 -17.82
CA LEU A 79 0.77 34.30 -17.60
C LEU A 79 0.91 34.96 -16.22
N GLY A 80 0.44 36.21 -16.12
CA GLY A 80 0.30 36.95 -14.88
C GLY A 80 -0.79 36.36 -14.00
N ASN A 81 -2.03 36.43 -14.49
CA ASN A 81 -3.23 36.00 -13.77
C ASN A 81 -4.07 35.03 -14.62
N LEU A 82 -4.61 34.00 -13.97
CA LEU A 82 -5.50 33.01 -14.60
C LEU A 82 -6.79 32.90 -13.77
N SER A 83 -7.95 33.02 -14.44
CA SER A 83 -9.24 32.71 -13.83
C SER A 83 -9.99 31.69 -14.68
N VAL A 84 -10.39 30.59 -14.05
CA VAL A 84 -11.27 29.58 -14.66
C VAL A 84 -12.53 29.53 -13.82
N GLU A 85 -13.60 30.15 -14.31
CA GLU A 85 -14.89 30.21 -13.62
C GLU A 85 -15.56 28.83 -13.55
N TYR A 86 -16.56 28.69 -12.68
CA TYR A 86 -17.34 27.46 -12.58
C TYR A 86 -17.93 27.09 -13.95
N GLY A 87 -17.78 25.83 -14.37
CA GLY A 87 -18.18 25.35 -15.70
C GLY A 87 -17.23 25.72 -16.85
N GLY A 88 -16.18 26.50 -16.60
CA GLY A 88 -15.08 26.73 -17.55
C GLY A 88 -14.03 25.61 -17.48
N GLU A 89 -13.35 25.33 -18.60
CA GLU A 89 -12.38 24.23 -18.70
C GLU A 89 -11.12 24.60 -19.49
N ILE A 90 -9.96 24.18 -18.99
CA ILE A 90 -8.75 23.95 -19.80
C ILE A 90 -8.64 22.45 -20.04
N ASN A 91 -8.69 22.00 -21.28
CA ASN A 91 -8.97 20.60 -21.59
C ASN A 91 -8.04 20.03 -22.68
N ALA A 92 -7.26 19.02 -22.30
CA ALA A 92 -6.36 18.23 -23.14
C ALA A 92 -6.81 16.76 -23.27
N THR A 93 -8.09 16.47 -23.00
CA THR A 93 -8.62 15.08 -23.01
C THR A 93 -8.43 14.43 -24.37
N GLY A 94 -7.80 13.25 -24.39
CA GLY A 94 -7.59 12.48 -25.62
C GLY A 94 -6.60 13.06 -26.63
N PHE A 95 -5.93 14.17 -26.30
CA PHE A 95 -4.95 14.84 -27.18
C PHE A 95 -3.50 14.37 -26.98
N GLY A 96 -3.31 13.22 -26.31
CA GLY A 96 -2.04 12.53 -26.20
C GLY A 96 -1.76 11.62 -27.40
N TYR A 97 -1.05 10.52 -27.16
CA TYR A 97 -0.80 9.51 -28.19
C TYR A 97 -2.10 8.80 -28.62
N ILE A 98 -2.19 8.49 -29.90
CA ILE A 98 -3.37 7.86 -30.49
C ILE A 98 -3.42 6.35 -30.18
N GLY A 99 -4.64 5.85 -29.97
CA GLY A 99 -4.91 4.42 -29.97
C GLY A 99 -4.85 3.82 -31.38
N SER A 100 -4.80 2.50 -31.48
CA SER A 100 -4.64 1.79 -32.75
C SER A 100 -5.39 0.46 -32.73
N SER A 101 -5.66 -0.12 -33.89
CA SER A 101 -6.33 -1.41 -34.03
C SER A 101 -5.44 -2.62 -33.70
N SER A 102 -4.11 -2.44 -33.76
CA SER A 102 -3.11 -3.46 -33.41
C SER A 102 -2.22 -3.00 -32.24
N THR A 103 -1.27 -2.11 -32.50
CA THR A 103 -0.34 -1.57 -31.51
C THR A 103 -0.54 -0.07 -31.40
N ALA A 104 -0.98 0.37 -30.22
CA ALA A 104 -1.20 1.79 -29.95
C ALA A 104 0.13 2.57 -29.94
N THR A 105 0.06 3.89 -29.94
CA THR A 105 1.25 4.74 -29.89
C THR A 105 1.52 5.24 -28.48
N GLY A 106 2.78 5.59 -28.22
CA GLY A 106 3.27 6.10 -26.94
C GLY A 106 4.15 5.08 -26.19
N PRO A 107 5.05 5.54 -25.30
CA PRO A 107 5.99 4.66 -24.59
C PRO A 107 5.33 3.58 -23.72
N GLY A 108 4.09 3.82 -23.29
CA GLY A 108 3.27 2.90 -22.50
C GLY A 108 2.04 2.40 -23.26
N ALA A 109 2.09 2.38 -24.59
CA ALA A 109 1.00 1.90 -25.43
C ALA A 109 0.49 0.51 -25.02
N GLY A 110 -0.82 0.29 -25.18
CA GLY A 110 -1.35 -1.07 -25.20
C GLY A 110 -0.71 -1.88 -26.33
N ILE A 111 -0.17 -3.06 -26.02
CA ILE A 111 0.65 -3.83 -26.96
C ILE A 111 -0.24 -4.74 -27.83
N SER A 112 -1.20 -5.45 -27.22
CA SER A 112 -2.13 -6.32 -27.95
C SER A 112 -3.41 -6.63 -27.17
N ARG A 113 -4.41 -7.18 -27.87
CA ARG A 113 -5.65 -7.74 -27.29
C ARG A 113 -6.35 -6.81 -26.29
N ARG A 114 -6.69 -5.60 -26.73
CA ARG A 114 -7.63 -4.73 -25.98
C ARG A 114 -7.05 -4.16 -24.67
N ALA A 115 -5.73 -4.19 -24.52
CA ALA A 115 -5.02 -3.61 -23.38
C ALA A 115 -5.10 -2.08 -23.36
N GLY A 116 -5.31 -1.50 -22.19
CA GLY A 116 -5.33 -0.06 -21.98
C GLY A 116 -3.93 0.55 -22.04
N GLY A 117 -3.86 1.85 -22.32
CA GLY A 117 -2.61 2.61 -22.28
C GLY A 117 -2.12 2.85 -20.85
N SER A 118 -0.80 2.94 -20.68
CA SER A 118 -0.11 3.25 -19.43
C SER A 118 0.56 4.62 -19.51
N TYR A 119 0.39 5.46 -18.49
CA TYR A 119 1.20 6.67 -18.24
C TYR A 119 0.92 7.11 -16.81
N GLY A 120 1.94 7.28 -15.95
CA GLY A 120 1.72 7.50 -14.51
C GLY A 120 1.29 6.22 -13.79
N GLY A 121 0.15 5.67 -14.17
CA GLY A 121 -0.43 4.41 -13.76
C GLY A 121 -0.41 3.39 -14.90
N ARG A 122 -0.39 2.11 -14.54
CA ARG A 122 -0.39 1.00 -15.50
C ARG A 122 -1.81 0.80 -16.07
N GLY A 123 -1.94 0.59 -17.37
CA GLY A 123 -3.22 0.20 -18.00
C GLY A 123 -3.68 -1.18 -17.55
N GLY A 124 -4.97 -1.48 -17.67
CA GLY A 124 -5.52 -2.81 -17.42
C GLY A 124 -5.42 -3.71 -18.65
N ALA A 125 -5.31 -5.02 -18.45
CA ALA A 125 -5.45 -6.03 -19.51
C ALA A 125 -5.74 -7.42 -18.92
N ALA A 126 -6.26 -8.33 -19.76
CA ALA A 126 -6.47 -9.74 -19.40
C ALA A 126 -5.17 -10.51 -19.16
N GLN A 127 -4.09 -10.10 -19.81
CA GLN A 127 -2.76 -10.70 -19.66
C GLN A 127 -1.74 -9.58 -19.49
N GLU A 128 -0.95 -9.66 -18.43
CA GLU A 128 -0.01 -8.60 -18.03
C GLU A 128 1.08 -8.30 -19.07
N THR A 129 1.44 -9.27 -19.90
CA THR A 129 2.43 -9.13 -20.98
C THR A 129 1.98 -8.17 -22.09
N ASN A 130 0.71 -7.77 -22.10
CA ASN A 130 0.13 -6.97 -23.18
C ASN A 130 0.04 -5.48 -22.84
N ILE A 131 0.55 -5.07 -21.68
CA ILE A 131 0.47 -3.68 -21.18
C ILE A 131 1.87 -3.05 -21.27
N GLY A 132 1.96 -1.84 -21.84
CA GLY A 132 3.19 -1.06 -21.83
C GLY A 132 3.60 -0.60 -20.43
N ASN A 133 4.91 -0.34 -20.23
CA ASN A 133 5.44 0.17 -18.97
C ASN A 133 4.90 1.57 -18.66
N VAL A 134 4.86 1.93 -17.37
CA VAL A 134 4.66 3.33 -16.97
C VAL A 134 5.93 4.13 -17.24
N TYR A 135 5.79 5.42 -17.55
CA TYR A 135 6.89 6.33 -17.85
C TYR A 135 6.60 7.75 -17.36
N GLY A 136 7.59 8.64 -17.55
CA GLY A 136 7.53 10.05 -17.21
C GLY A 136 7.87 10.38 -15.76
N ASP A 137 8.15 11.66 -15.51
CA ASP A 137 8.55 12.19 -14.21
C ASP A 137 7.32 12.58 -13.37
N PRO A 138 7.10 11.99 -12.18
CA PRO A 138 6.01 12.40 -11.28
C PRO A 138 6.16 13.80 -10.68
N LEU A 139 7.37 14.34 -10.57
CA LEU A 139 7.62 15.69 -10.04
C LEU A 139 7.51 16.74 -11.13
N ARG A 140 7.85 16.40 -12.38
CA ARG A 140 7.78 17.32 -13.52
C ARG A 140 7.10 16.66 -14.73
N PRO A 141 5.80 16.33 -14.64
CA PRO A 141 5.10 15.63 -15.70
C PRO A 141 4.91 16.52 -16.92
N THR A 142 5.58 16.19 -18.01
CA THR A 142 5.46 16.90 -19.29
C THR A 142 5.10 15.98 -20.46
N ASP A 143 5.17 14.67 -20.28
CA ASP A 143 4.91 13.71 -21.34
C ASP A 143 3.41 13.55 -21.63
N LEU A 144 3.09 13.10 -22.83
CA LEU A 144 1.72 12.78 -23.23
C LEU A 144 1.31 11.41 -22.73
N GLY A 145 0.03 11.20 -22.48
CA GLY A 145 -0.57 9.90 -22.17
C GLY A 145 -0.57 8.97 -23.40
N SER A 146 -0.43 7.66 -23.16
CA SER A 146 -0.38 6.62 -24.18
C SER A 146 -1.77 6.16 -24.64
N GLY A 147 -1.86 5.70 -25.89
CA GLY A 147 -3.08 5.13 -26.45
C GLY A 147 -3.33 3.68 -25.99
N GLY A 148 -4.60 3.29 -25.97
CA GLY A 148 -5.03 1.91 -25.78
C GLY A 148 -5.07 1.11 -27.09
N SER A 149 -4.89 -0.20 -26.99
CA SER A 149 -4.92 -1.12 -28.14
C SER A 149 -6.33 -1.57 -28.47
N GLY A 150 -6.59 -1.76 -29.75
CA GLY A 150 -7.88 -2.18 -30.28
C GLY A 150 -7.97 -3.68 -30.52
N SER A 151 -8.89 -4.06 -31.40
CA SER A 151 -9.09 -5.44 -31.86
C SER A 151 -9.63 -5.42 -33.29
N GLY A 152 -9.06 -6.23 -34.18
CA GLY A 152 -9.51 -6.31 -35.57
C GLY A 152 -9.31 -5.00 -36.31
N THR A 153 -10.40 -4.39 -36.79
CA THR A 153 -10.39 -3.11 -37.52
C THR A 153 -10.69 -1.90 -36.62
N THR A 154 -11.06 -2.12 -35.36
CA THR A 154 -11.44 -1.04 -34.43
C THR A 154 -10.25 -0.63 -33.58
N SER A 155 -9.91 0.66 -33.61
CA SER A 155 -8.82 1.24 -32.82
C SER A 155 -9.21 1.45 -31.36
N GLY A 156 -8.27 1.23 -30.45
CA GLY A 156 -8.42 1.65 -29.05
C GLY A 156 -8.44 3.18 -28.90
N ALA A 157 -8.63 3.65 -27.68
CA ALA A 157 -8.80 5.08 -27.41
C ALA A 157 -7.47 5.82 -27.19
N GLY A 158 -7.43 7.12 -27.52
CA GLY A 158 -6.26 7.98 -27.34
C GLY A 158 -6.00 8.40 -25.88
N GLY A 159 -4.73 8.58 -25.52
CA GLY A 159 -4.32 9.04 -24.20
C GLY A 159 -4.55 10.54 -23.98
N GLY A 160 -4.48 11.00 -22.73
CA GLY A 160 -4.60 12.41 -22.38
C GLY A 160 -3.38 13.24 -22.82
N GLY A 161 -3.61 14.53 -23.12
CA GLY A 161 -2.56 15.47 -23.50
C GLY A 161 -1.72 15.97 -22.31
N SER A 162 -0.88 16.97 -22.56
CA SER A 162 0.04 17.53 -21.56
C SER A 162 -0.15 19.04 -21.46
N ILE A 163 -0.44 19.52 -20.25
CA ILE A 163 -0.70 20.93 -19.94
C ILE A 163 0.37 21.39 -18.94
N LEU A 164 1.16 22.38 -19.34
CA LEU A 164 2.05 23.13 -18.45
C LEU A 164 1.48 24.53 -18.26
N ILE A 165 1.19 24.92 -17.02
CA ILE A 165 0.71 26.27 -16.68
C ILE A 165 1.69 26.92 -15.72
N ASN A 166 2.14 28.13 -16.04
CA ASN A 166 2.98 28.95 -15.19
C ASN A 166 2.31 30.30 -14.91
N VAL A 167 1.68 30.43 -13.73
CA VAL A 167 1.00 31.64 -13.29
C VAL A 167 1.89 32.40 -12.31
N THR A 168 2.38 33.57 -12.70
CA THR A 168 3.33 34.32 -11.87
C THR A 168 2.66 35.04 -10.68
N GLN A 169 1.34 35.23 -10.71
CA GLN A 169 0.57 35.89 -9.64
C GLN A 169 -0.60 35.01 -9.16
N ASN A 170 -1.84 35.29 -9.59
CA ASN A 170 -3.03 34.65 -9.03
C ASN A 170 -3.67 33.67 -10.02
N PHE A 171 -3.90 32.44 -9.56
CA PHE A 171 -4.77 31.48 -10.21
C PHE A 171 -6.03 31.25 -9.35
N ILE A 172 -7.17 31.66 -9.88
CA ILE A 172 -8.50 31.35 -9.34
C ILE A 172 -9.09 30.19 -10.15
N LEU A 173 -9.12 28.99 -9.57
CA LEU A 173 -9.64 27.77 -10.19
C LEU A 173 -10.98 27.39 -9.55
N ASN A 174 -12.09 27.77 -10.20
CA ASN A 174 -13.45 27.35 -9.83
C ASN A 174 -14.04 26.31 -10.81
N GLY A 175 -13.52 26.25 -12.03
CA GLY A 175 -13.82 25.22 -13.04
C GLY A 175 -12.85 24.04 -12.98
N ALA A 176 -12.35 23.60 -14.14
CA ALA A 176 -11.50 22.41 -14.23
C ALA A 176 -10.29 22.55 -15.17
N VAL A 177 -9.20 21.86 -14.81
CA VAL A 177 -8.05 21.57 -15.70
C VAL A 177 -8.00 20.07 -15.95
N ILE A 178 -8.12 19.64 -17.20
CA ILE A 178 -8.41 18.24 -17.54
C ILE A 178 -7.42 17.72 -18.59
N ALA A 179 -6.75 16.61 -18.29
CA ALA A 179 -5.86 15.86 -19.18
C ALA A 179 -6.21 14.37 -19.15
N ASN A 180 -7.49 14.03 -19.28
CA ASN A 180 -7.96 12.64 -19.18
C ASN A 180 -7.67 11.84 -20.45
N GLY A 181 -7.56 10.52 -20.31
CA GLY A 181 -7.60 9.59 -21.43
C GLY A 181 -9.02 9.43 -21.99
N ASN A 182 -9.13 9.08 -23.27
CA ASN A 182 -10.42 8.80 -23.87
C ASN A 182 -10.98 7.44 -23.43
N ASN A 183 -12.28 7.39 -23.21
CA ASN A 183 -13.03 6.16 -23.06
C ASN A 183 -13.15 5.44 -24.41
N THR A 184 -13.38 4.13 -24.37
CA THR A 184 -13.73 3.36 -25.56
C THR A 184 -15.23 3.48 -25.87
N ILE A 185 -15.61 3.21 -27.13
CA ILE A 185 -17.00 3.25 -27.59
C ILE A 185 -17.83 2.13 -26.94
N SER A 186 -19.10 2.40 -26.64
CA SER A 186 -20.02 1.43 -26.02
C SER A 186 -20.10 0.11 -26.79
N GLY A 187 -20.12 -1.03 -26.09
CA GLY A 187 -20.21 -2.37 -26.68
C GLY A 187 -18.93 -2.90 -27.36
N SER A 188 -17.85 -2.11 -27.36
CA SER A 188 -16.58 -2.52 -27.94
C SER A 188 -15.64 -3.11 -26.89
N ASN A 189 -14.94 -4.18 -27.26
CA ASN A 189 -13.93 -4.79 -26.42
C ASN A 189 -12.57 -4.17 -26.77
N LEU A 190 -12.29 -2.97 -26.28
CA LEU A 190 -11.10 -2.19 -26.66
C LEU A 190 -10.35 -1.68 -25.43
N GLY A 191 -9.09 -1.33 -25.64
CA GLY A 191 -8.27 -0.66 -24.66
C GLY A 191 -8.53 0.84 -24.63
N ALA A 192 -8.72 1.39 -23.43
CA ALA A 192 -8.88 2.83 -23.23
C ALA A 192 -7.52 3.55 -23.14
N GLY A 193 -7.51 4.86 -23.36
CA GLY A 193 -6.30 5.67 -23.29
C GLY A 193 -5.91 6.00 -21.85
N SER A 194 -4.62 6.17 -21.56
CA SER A 194 -4.17 6.61 -20.23
C SER A 194 -4.50 8.07 -19.98
N GLY A 195 -4.48 8.51 -18.72
CA GLY A 195 -4.40 9.93 -18.39
C GLY A 195 -3.13 10.57 -18.96
N GLY A 196 -3.10 11.90 -18.97
CA GLY A 196 -1.99 12.73 -19.44
C GLY A 196 -1.28 13.48 -18.31
N SER A 197 -0.66 14.61 -18.63
CA SER A 197 0.14 15.41 -17.71
C SER A 197 -0.52 16.75 -17.37
N ILE A 198 -0.47 17.12 -16.09
CA ILE A 198 -0.73 18.48 -15.63
C ILE A 198 0.44 18.92 -14.74
N LEU A 199 1.18 19.92 -15.18
CA LEU A 199 2.22 20.58 -14.39
C LEU A 199 1.82 22.04 -14.19
N LEU A 200 1.62 22.43 -12.94
CA LEU A 200 1.17 23.78 -12.56
C LEU A 200 2.19 24.45 -11.64
N TYR A 201 2.64 25.64 -12.00
CA TYR A 201 3.34 26.57 -11.12
C TYR A 201 2.45 27.79 -10.88
N THR A 202 2.31 28.20 -9.61
CA THR A 202 1.53 29.39 -9.28
C THR A 202 1.97 30.05 -7.98
N TYR A 203 1.92 31.38 -7.90
CA TYR A 203 2.19 32.05 -6.63
C TYR A 203 1.00 31.88 -5.66
N ASN A 204 -0.20 32.30 -6.06
CA ASN A 204 -1.44 32.13 -5.28
C ASN A 204 -2.42 31.21 -6.01
N LEU A 205 -2.85 30.11 -5.37
CA LEU A 205 -3.88 29.20 -5.89
C LEU A 205 -5.12 29.16 -5.00
N THR A 206 -6.24 29.66 -5.50
CA THR A 206 -7.50 29.70 -4.76
C THR A 206 -8.66 29.14 -5.58
N GLY A 207 -9.81 28.93 -4.94
CA GLY A 207 -11.04 28.49 -5.61
C GLY A 207 -11.55 27.13 -5.10
N THR A 208 -12.49 26.55 -5.85
CA THR A 208 -13.20 25.31 -5.50
C THR A 208 -13.19 24.23 -6.59
N GLY A 209 -12.46 24.49 -7.68
CA GLY A 209 -12.35 23.65 -8.86
C GLY A 209 -11.46 22.42 -8.66
N ASN A 210 -11.08 21.76 -9.76
CA ASN A 210 -10.26 20.56 -9.71
C ASN A 210 -9.30 20.39 -10.89
N LEU A 211 -8.34 19.49 -10.68
CA LEU A 211 -7.41 18.98 -11.71
C LEU A 211 -7.69 17.49 -11.93
N SER A 212 -7.77 17.06 -13.19
CA SER A 212 -8.09 15.67 -13.54
C SER A 212 -7.17 15.13 -14.63
N ALA A 213 -6.48 14.03 -14.36
CA ALA A 213 -5.68 13.28 -15.32
C ALA A 213 -6.04 11.79 -15.26
N ARG A 214 -7.33 11.47 -15.38
CA ARG A 214 -7.85 10.11 -15.24
C ARG A 214 -7.58 9.25 -16.47
N GLY A 215 -7.39 7.96 -16.24
CA GLY A 215 -7.42 6.95 -17.30
C GLY A 215 -8.83 6.79 -17.87
N GLY A 216 -8.91 6.51 -19.17
CA GLY A 216 -10.17 6.26 -19.85
C GLY A 216 -10.81 4.92 -19.46
N LYS A 217 -12.12 4.84 -19.60
CA LYS A 217 -12.96 3.67 -19.29
C LYS A 217 -13.07 2.73 -20.49
N SER A 218 -12.94 1.43 -20.25
CA SER A 218 -13.33 0.38 -21.20
C SER A 218 -14.84 0.16 -21.14
N ALA A 219 -15.51 0.07 -22.28
CA ALA A 219 -16.96 -0.15 -22.34
C ALA A 219 -17.37 -1.61 -22.11
N SER A 220 -16.42 -2.53 -22.03
CA SER A 220 -16.69 -3.96 -21.85
C SER A 220 -15.82 -4.61 -20.78
N SER A 221 -16.28 -5.78 -20.33
CA SER A 221 -15.58 -6.57 -19.31
C SER A 221 -14.29 -7.23 -19.78
N SER A 222 -14.07 -7.28 -21.09
CA SER A 222 -12.87 -7.88 -21.67
C SER A 222 -11.87 -6.84 -22.19
N GLY A 223 -12.21 -5.55 -22.14
CA GLY A 223 -11.31 -4.46 -22.47
C GLY A 223 -10.56 -3.94 -21.25
N GLY A 224 -9.36 -3.45 -21.50
CA GLY A 224 -8.48 -2.85 -20.51
C GLY A 224 -8.73 -1.37 -20.36
N GLY A 225 -9.04 -0.91 -19.16
CA GLY A 225 -9.12 0.52 -18.88
C GLY A 225 -7.75 1.17 -18.80
N GLY A 226 -7.70 2.48 -19.02
CA GLY A 226 -6.46 3.25 -19.04
C GLY A 226 -5.89 3.47 -17.64
N GLY A 227 -4.55 3.51 -17.55
CA GLY A 227 -3.86 3.94 -16.34
C GLY A 227 -4.06 5.43 -16.07
N GLY A 228 -4.06 5.83 -14.79
CA GLY A 228 -4.20 7.23 -14.39
C GLY A 228 -2.92 8.03 -14.64
N GLY A 229 -3.02 9.29 -15.05
CA GLY A 229 -1.90 10.14 -15.47
C GLY A 229 -1.07 10.74 -14.34
N ARG A 230 -0.42 11.89 -14.61
CA ARG A 230 0.46 12.56 -13.64
C ARG A 230 0.05 14.02 -13.43
N ILE A 231 -0.08 14.43 -12.17
CA ILE A 231 -0.37 15.81 -11.77
C ILE A 231 0.70 16.27 -10.78
N ALA A 232 1.34 17.41 -11.06
CA ALA A 232 2.22 18.08 -10.11
C ALA A 232 1.84 19.55 -10.01
N VAL A 233 1.58 20.02 -8.79
CA VAL A 233 1.21 21.41 -8.50
C VAL A 233 2.24 22.02 -7.57
N TYR A 234 2.91 23.09 -8.00
CA TYR A 234 3.86 23.86 -7.21
C TYR A 234 3.22 25.22 -6.89
N TYR A 235 3.06 25.50 -5.61
CA TYR A 235 2.43 26.72 -5.14
C TYR A 235 3.19 27.39 -3.98
N ASN A 236 3.06 28.71 -3.83
CA ASN A 236 3.52 29.42 -2.64
C ASN A 236 2.43 29.47 -1.57
N HIS A 237 1.23 29.91 -1.97
CA HIS A 237 0.05 29.97 -1.11
C HIS A 237 -1.15 29.28 -1.77
N THR A 238 -1.91 28.51 -1.00
CA THR A 238 -3.15 27.93 -1.51
C THR A 238 -4.25 27.82 -0.46
N THR A 239 -5.49 28.01 -0.92
CA THR A 239 -6.71 27.63 -0.20
C THR A 239 -7.50 26.56 -0.95
N LEU A 240 -6.98 26.09 -2.09
CA LEU A 240 -7.66 25.09 -2.92
C LEU A 240 -7.62 23.73 -2.22
N ASN A 241 -8.78 23.10 -2.08
CA ASN A 241 -8.86 21.74 -1.59
C ASN A 241 -8.60 20.74 -2.72
N PHE A 242 -7.40 20.16 -2.73
CA PHE A 242 -6.97 19.21 -3.73
C PHE A 242 -7.66 17.83 -3.66
N SER A 243 -8.45 17.51 -2.63
CA SER A 243 -9.14 16.21 -2.52
C SER A 243 -10.17 15.96 -3.64
N ARG A 244 -10.59 17.02 -4.35
CA ARG A 244 -11.49 16.95 -5.52
C ARG A 244 -10.74 16.65 -6.83
N SER A 245 -9.40 16.64 -6.79
CA SER A 245 -8.52 16.39 -7.93
C SER A 245 -8.07 14.94 -7.96
N THR A 246 -7.70 14.42 -9.14
CA THR A 246 -7.59 12.97 -9.33
C THR A 246 -6.70 12.60 -10.50
N ALA A 247 -5.82 11.63 -10.26
CA ALA A 247 -4.98 10.95 -11.25
C ALA A 247 -5.28 9.44 -11.26
N GLU A 248 -6.55 9.07 -11.04
CA GLU A 248 -6.97 7.67 -10.94
C GLU A 248 -6.93 6.96 -12.30
N GLY A 249 -6.64 5.65 -12.27
CA GLY A 249 -6.92 4.78 -13.41
C GLY A 249 -8.42 4.58 -13.58
N SER A 250 -8.80 3.82 -14.61
CA SER A 250 -10.20 3.46 -14.83
C SER A 250 -10.80 2.71 -13.63
N LYS A 251 -11.95 3.15 -13.13
CA LYS A 251 -12.73 2.43 -12.11
C LYS A 251 -13.98 1.87 -12.76
N ASP A 252 -13.93 0.60 -13.14
CA ASP A 252 -15.07 -0.13 -13.71
C ASP A 252 -15.21 -1.51 -13.11
N ASP A 253 -16.45 -1.91 -12.82
CA ASP A 253 -16.81 -3.22 -12.26
C ASP A 253 -16.78 -4.34 -13.32
N ALA A 254 -16.72 -3.97 -14.61
CA ALA A 254 -16.77 -4.92 -15.71
C ALA A 254 -15.37 -5.30 -16.22
N GLY A 255 -14.49 -4.33 -16.52
CA GLY A 255 -13.23 -4.52 -17.25
C GLY A 255 -11.97 -4.59 -16.39
N PHE A 256 -10.82 -4.85 -17.02
CA PHE A 256 -9.52 -4.83 -16.31
C PHE A 256 -9.14 -3.39 -15.97
N GLN A 257 -9.06 -3.08 -14.67
CA GLN A 257 -8.86 -1.72 -14.19
C GLN A 257 -7.41 -1.25 -14.33
N GLY A 258 -7.21 -0.05 -14.89
CA GLY A 258 -5.94 0.64 -14.80
C GLY A 258 -5.58 1.03 -13.35
N SER A 259 -4.30 1.03 -13.03
CA SER A 259 -3.76 1.51 -11.76
C SER A 259 -3.77 3.04 -11.71
N THR A 260 -3.82 3.58 -10.49
CA THR A 260 -3.67 5.02 -10.22
C THR A 260 -2.29 5.51 -10.66
N GLY A 261 -2.25 6.76 -11.14
CA GLY A 261 -1.01 7.46 -11.45
C GLY A 261 -0.45 8.25 -10.27
N THR A 262 0.10 9.43 -10.54
CA THR A 262 0.73 10.27 -9.51
C THR A 262 0.07 11.63 -9.40
N PHE A 263 -0.16 12.08 -8.17
CA PHE A 263 -0.60 13.43 -7.87
C PHE A 263 0.15 13.96 -6.65
N ILE A 264 0.98 14.98 -6.85
CA ILE A 264 1.72 15.68 -5.83
C ILE A 264 1.43 17.19 -5.85
N ALA A 265 1.31 17.79 -4.67
CA ALA A 265 1.20 19.23 -4.47
C ALA A 265 2.33 19.69 -3.54
N VAL A 266 3.15 20.63 -4.00
CA VAL A 266 4.37 21.09 -3.34
C VAL A 266 4.22 22.55 -2.93
N ASN A 267 4.35 22.82 -1.64
CA ASN A 267 4.53 24.17 -1.14
C ASN A 267 6.00 24.58 -1.31
N GLN A 268 6.27 25.58 -2.15
CA GLN A 268 7.63 25.98 -2.49
C GLN A 268 8.32 26.82 -1.41
N ILE A 269 7.55 27.54 -0.58
CA ILE A 269 8.10 28.36 0.51
C ILE A 269 8.70 27.46 1.59
N TYR A 270 7.97 26.41 1.97
CA TYR A 270 8.38 25.49 3.04
C TYR A 270 9.07 24.22 2.53
N ASN A 271 9.09 24.01 1.22
CA ASN A 271 9.57 22.79 0.57
C ASN A 271 8.87 21.52 1.11
N ASN A 272 7.54 21.62 1.30
CA ASN A 272 6.71 20.51 1.79
C ASN A 272 5.93 19.89 0.63
N ALA A 273 5.95 18.57 0.52
CA ALA A 273 5.18 17.83 -0.47
C ALA A 273 3.96 17.15 0.17
N THR A 274 2.79 17.30 -0.46
CA THR A 274 1.59 16.53 -0.15
C THR A 274 1.26 15.64 -1.35
N ILE A 275 1.29 14.33 -1.14
CA ILE A 275 1.07 13.32 -2.18
C ILE A 275 -0.35 12.77 -2.03
N TYR A 276 -1.19 13.03 -3.03
CA TYR A 276 -2.58 12.59 -3.09
C TYR A 276 -2.75 11.25 -3.83
N ALA A 277 -1.79 10.93 -4.69
CA ALA A 277 -1.70 9.64 -5.38
C ALA A 277 -0.24 9.35 -5.72
N TRP A 278 0.19 8.11 -5.58
CA TRP A 278 1.57 7.74 -5.90
C TRP A 278 1.65 6.41 -6.63
N ASN A 279 2.60 6.32 -7.55
CA ASN A 279 2.98 5.11 -8.25
C ASN A 279 4.48 4.90 -8.00
N TRP A 280 4.81 3.81 -7.31
CA TRP A 280 6.15 3.52 -6.81
C TRP A 280 7.13 3.02 -7.88
N ASN A 281 6.65 2.78 -9.11
CA ASN A 281 7.50 2.46 -10.25
C ASN A 281 8.23 3.69 -10.84
N SER A 282 8.39 4.76 -10.06
CA SER A 282 9.17 5.94 -10.44
C SER A 282 10.50 5.93 -9.69
N SER A 283 11.61 6.14 -10.40
CA SER A 283 12.96 6.20 -9.81
C SER A 283 13.25 7.52 -9.09
N VAL A 284 12.20 8.21 -8.62
CA VAL A 284 12.31 9.55 -8.05
C VAL A 284 12.61 9.47 -6.55
N THR A 285 13.68 10.13 -6.15
CA THR A 285 14.02 10.29 -4.74
C THR A 285 13.25 11.47 -4.15
N LEU A 286 12.36 11.19 -3.20
CA LEU A 286 11.61 12.21 -2.47
C LEU A 286 12.44 12.90 -1.37
N SER A 287 13.71 12.52 -1.19
CA SER A 287 14.64 13.06 -0.19
C SER A 287 14.86 14.57 -0.31
N SER A 288 14.58 15.16 -1.48
CA SER A 288 14.72 16.60 -1.74
C SER A 288 13.70 17.49 -1.00
N PHE A 289 12.58 16.94 -0.52
CA PHE A 289 11.56 17.70 0.21
C PHE A 289 11.85 17.76 1.72
N SER A 290 11.51 18.87 2.37
CA SER A 290 11.69 19.03 3.82
C SER A 290 10.72 18.16 4.63
N ASN A 291 9.48 18.02 4.15
CA ASN A 291 8.44 17.16 4.74
C ASN A 291 7.60 16.55 3.62
N ILE A 292 7.13 15.32 3.84
CA ILE A 292 6.23 14.63 2.92
C ILE A 292 4.99 14.14 3.67
N THR A 293 3.82 14.47 3.16
CA THR A 293 2.51 14.02 3.67
C THR A 293 1.82 13.20 2.61
N PHE A 294 1.36 11.99 2.92
CA PHE A 294 0.51 11.21 2.02
C PHE A 294 -0.96 11.38 2.44
N VAL A 295 -1.81 11.79 1.51
CA VAL A 295 -3.25 12.03 1.70
C VAL A 295 -4.03 11.11 0.80
N SER A 296 -4.82 10.19 1.36
CA SER A 296 -5.67 9.25 0.59
C SER A 296 -4.96 8.59 -0.61
N ALA A 297 -3.66 8.36 -0.52
CA ALA A 297 -2.88 7.83 -1.63
C ALA A 297 -3.14 6.33 -1.75
N ASN A 298 -4.23 5.98 -2.43
CA ASN A 298 -4.56 4.60 -2.79
C ASN A 298 -3.52 4.14 -3.80
N THR A 299 -2.38 3.69 -3.28
CA THR A 299 -1.22 3.30 -4.06
C THR A 299 -1.20 1.80 -4.21
N THR A 300 -1.02 1.34 -5.45
CA THR A 300 -0.77 -0.06 -5.75
C THR A 300 0.72 -0.21 -5.98
N ILE A 301 1.37 -1.07 -5.19
CA ILE A 301 2.71 -1.55 -5.53
C ILE A 301 2.56 -2.77 -6.41
N ASP A 302 3.04 -2.64 -7.63
CA ASP A 302 2.97 -3.69 -8.65
C ASP A 302 4.34 -4.38 -8.86
N ASN A 303 5.42 -3.95 -8.18
CA ASN A 303 6.80 -4.46 -8.33
C ASN A 303 7.63 -4.48 -7.00
N ASN A 304 8.87 -4.99 -7.05
CA ASN A 304 9.80 -5.13 -5.90
C ASN A 304 10.41 -3.79 -5.45
N ASP A 305 9.57 -2.80 -5.15
CA ASP A 305 10.03 -1.44 -4.88
C ASP A 305 10.67 -1.34 -3.49
N ILE A 306 11.80 -0.64 -3.42
CA ILE A 306 12.43 -0.21 -2.16
C ILE A 306 11.83 1.15 -1.82
N ILE A 307 11.01 1.22 -0.77
CA ILE A 307 10.55 2.50 -0.22
C ILE A 307 11.67 3.05 0.66
N LYS A 308 12.49 3.95 0.10
CA LYS A 308 13.52 4.68 0.86
C LYS A 308 12.91 5.92 1.52
N ILE A 309 13.10 6.10 2.82
CA ILE A 309 12.50 7.20 3.60
C ILE A 309 13.61 7.98 4.29
N ASP A 310 14.10 9.03 3.62
CA ASP A 310 15.18 9.88 4.13
C ASP A 310 14.65 11.10 4.92
N ASN A 311 13.31 11.26 5.05
CA ASN A 311 12.65 12.49 5.51
C ASN A 311 11.54 12.24 6.54
N ARG A 312 11.07 13.33 7.19
CA ARG A 312 9.88 13.30 8.06
C ARG A 312 8.63 13.01 7.24
N PHE A 313 7.96 11.90 7.58
CA PHE A 313 6.84 11.33 6.84
C PHE A 313 5.57 11.33 7.71
N TYR A 314 4.45 11.78 7.15
CA TYR A 314 3.15 11.82 7.82
C TYR A 314 2.09 11.09 6.99
N PHE A 315 1.39 10.12 7.57
CA PHE A 315 0.15 9.58 7.00
C PHE A 315 -1.06 10.28 7.61
N ASP A 316 -2.04 10.61 6.78
CA ASP A 316 -3.30 11.27 7.16
C ASP A 316 -4.29 10.36 7.92
N GLY A 317 -4.01 9.07 7.99
CA GLY A 317 -4.85 8.07 8.63
C GLY A 317 -6.03 7.54 7.82
N GLN A 318 -6.15 7.96 6.56
CA GLN A 318 -7.08 7.39 5.57
C GLN A 318 -6.33 6.67 4.45
N SER A 319 -5.05 6.98 4.27
CA SER A 319 -4.17 6.33 3.29
C SER A 319 -4.02 4.84 3.57
N TYR A 320 -4.23 4.02 2.54
CA TYR A 320 -4.02 2.59 2.59
C TYR A 320 -3.03 2.14 1.52
N PHE A 321 -2.25 1.12 1.86
CA PHE A 321 -1.34 0.47 0.94
C PHE A 321 -1.87 -0.92 0.59
N ASN A 322 -2.11 -1.17 -0.70
CA ASN A 322 -2.65 -2.44 -1.20
C ASN A 322 -1.73 -3.05 -2.27
N CYS A 323 -1.41 -4.33 -2.12
CA CYS A 323 -0.56 -5.07 -3.04
C CYS A 323 -1.44 -5.84 -4.04
N ARG A 324 -1.45 -5.44 -5.32
CA ARG A 324 -2.30 -6.05 -6.37
C ARG A 324 -1.76 -7.39 -6.88
N THR A 325 -0.46 -7.61 -6.77
CA THR A 325 0.22 -8.85 -7.18
C THR A 325 0.80 -9.57 -5.97
N ASN A 326 1.06 -10.87 -6.10
CA ASN A 326 1.86 -11.63 -5.14
C ASN A 326 3.29 -11.07 -5.13
N ILE A 327 3.52 -9.97 -4.41
CA ILE A 327 4.86 -9.47 -4.11
C ILE A 327 5.50 -10.50 -3.18
N SER A 328 6.07 -11.54 -3.80
CA SER A 328 6.74 -12.66 -3.14
C SER A 328 8.11 -12.28 -2.57
N LYS A 329 8.47 -11.00 -2.63
CA LYS A 329 9.78 -10.46 -2.26
C LYS A 329 9.66 -9.38 -1.17
N GLN A 330 10.78 -9.18 -0.48
CA GLN A 330 10.92 -8.38 0.74
C GLN A 330 10.87 -6.87 0.44
N ILE A 331 10.00 -6.13 1.12
CA ILE A 331 10.08 -4.67 1.21
C ILE A 331 11.06 -4.33 2.32
N THR A 332 12.05 -3.49 2.03
CA THR A 332 12.95 -2.94 3.05
C THR A 332 12.69 -1.45 3.21
N VAL A 333 12.43 -1.02 4.44
CA VAL A 333 12.40 0.40 4.83
C VAL A 333 13.72 0.70 5.52
N SER A 334 14.53 1.61 4.96
CA SER A 334 15.88 1.94 5.46
C SER A 334 16.08 3.45 5.65
N GLU A 335 17.08 3.81 6.48
CA GLU A 335 17.60 5.18 6.69
C GLU A 335 16.67 6.18 7.43
N ILE A 336 15.97 5.71 8.46
CA ILE A 336 15.18 6.62 9.33
C ILE A 336 16.08 7.24 10.42
N GLU A 337 16.89 8.23 10.02
CA GLU A 337 17.98 8.76 10.85
C GLU A 337 17.56 9.80 11.90
N THR A 338 16.49 10.58 11.68
CA THR A 338 16.04 11.60 12.65
C THR A 338 14.54 11.89 12.55
N GLY A 339 13.72 11.31 13.42
CA GLY A 339 12.29 11.66 13.52
C GLY A 339 11.51 10.80 14.50
N ASN A 340 10.43 11.36 15.05
CA ASN A 340 9.48 10.58 15.85
C ASN A 340 8.65 9.70 14.90
N ILE A 341 9.02 8.43 14.72
CA ILE A 341 8.33 7.45 13.85
C ILE A 341 6.90 7.20 14.32
N SER A 342 6.51 7.69 15.49
CA SER A 342 5.10 7.67 15.91
C SER A 342 4.13 8.18 14.85
N SER A 343 4.54 9.14 14.01
CA SER A 343 3.70 9.65 12.91
C SER A 343 3.66 8.77 11.66
N TYR A 344 4.63 7.87 11.49
CA TYR A 344 4.74 6.99 10.32
C TYR A 344 3.79 5.81 10.42
N LEU A 345 3.66 5.19 11.59
CA LEU A 345 2.71 4.11 11.77
C LEU A 345 1.40 4.59 12.36
N SER A 346 1.29 5.81 12.90
CA SER A 346 -0.01 6.30 13.39
C SER A 346 -1.06 6.39 12.27
N ASN A 347 -2.21 5.76 12.50
CA ASN A 347 -3.30 5.58 11.53
C ASN A 347 -2.92 4.90 10.18
N PHE A 348 -1.75 4.27 10.05
CA PHE A 348 -1.36 3.52 8.86
C PHE A 348 -2.16 2.21 8.72
N LYS A 349 -2.78 2.01 7.55
CA LYS A 349 -3.44 0.76 7.16
C LYS A 349 -2.73 0.12 5.99
N ASN A 350 -2.33 -1.14 6.15
CA ASN A 350 -1.70 -1.94 5.12
C ASN A 350 -2.41 -3.30 5.00
N GLU A 351 -2.66 -3.72 3.76
CA GLU A 351 -3.26 -5.03 3.43
C GLU A 351 -2.38 -5.81 2.44
N CYS A 352 -1.10 -5.99 2.76
CA CYS A 352 -0.14 -6.77 1.97
C CYS A 352 0.19 -8.11 2.63
N GLY A 353 -0.85 -8.90 2.91
CA GLY A 353 -0.76 -10.12 3.70
C GLY A 353 0.16 -11.23 3.16
N MET A 354 0.67 -11.09 1.93
CA MET A 354 1.61 -12.01 1.27
C MET A 354 3.04 -11.49 1.18
N THR A 355 3.30 -10.28 1.69
CA THR A 355 4.58 -9.58 1.53
C THR A 355 5.39 -9.63 2.80
N ASN A 356 6.70 -9.86 2.67
CA ASN A 356 7.64 -9.78 3.79
C ASN A 356 8.15 -8.34 3.90
N VAL A 357 8.25 -7.82 5.12
CA VAL A 357 8.73 -6.46 5.39
C VAL A 357 9.84 -6.50 6.41
N THR A 358 10.89 -5.72 6.17
CA THR A 358 11.97 -5.47 7.13
C THR A 358 12.14 -3.97 7.29
N ILE A 359 12.11 -3.50 8.54
CA ILE A 359 12.27 -2.10 8.86
C ILE A 359 13.59 -1.93 9.60
N ASN A 360 14.52 -1.23 8.96
CA ASN A 360 15.82 -0.87 9.49
C ASN A 360 15.79 0.59 9.93
N THR A 361 15.79 0.83 11.23
CA THR A 361 15.71 2.15 11.84
C THR A 361 16.65 2.27 13.03
N SER A 362 17.15 3.48 13.29
CA SER A 362 17.83 3.86 14.53
C SER A 362 16.91 4.59 15.53
N SER A 363 15.70 4.98 15.09
CA SER A 363 14.73 5.72 15.90
C SER A 363 13.64 4.82 16.50
N ASN A 364 13.13 5.20 17.68
CA ASN A 364 12.00 4.55 18.35
C ASN A 364 10.72 4.59 17.51
N ILE A 365 9.87 3.56 17.62
CA ILE A 365 8.66 3.35 16.83
C ILE A 365 7.44 3.39 17.74
N ILE A 366 6.40 4.14 17.34
CA ILE A 366 5.08 4.07 17.99
C ILE A 366 4.03 3.72 16.93
N ILE A 367 3.26 2.67 17.17
CA ILE A 367 2.16 2.18 16.36
C ILE A 367 0.87 2.51 17.11
N SER A 368 0.24 3.64 16.76
CA SER A 368 -0.91 4.17 17.50
C SER A 368 -2.11 4.54 16.62
N ASN A 369 -3.27 4.78 17.24
CA ASN A 369 -4.48 5.27 16.57
C ASN A 369 -5.13 4.25 15.60
N ASN A 370 -5.53 3.07 16.09
CA ASN A 370 -6.35 2.08 15.36
C ASN A 370 -5.72 1.51 14.08
N ASN A 371 -4.40 1.35 14.04
CA ASN A 371 -3.72 0.78 12.88
C ASN A 371 -4.11 -0.66 12.61
N LEU A 372 -3.96 -1.03 11.33
CA LEU A 372 -3.93 -2.42 10.90
C LEU A 372 -2.72 -2.64 9.98
N LEU A 373 -1.72 -3.35 10.50
CA LEU A 373 -0.53 -3.75 9.75
C LEU A 373 -0.65 -5.21 9.33
N ASN A 374 -0.95 -5.50 8.07
CA ASN A 374 -1.13 -6.87 7.59
C ASN A 374 -0.05 -7.28 6.59
N PHE A 375 0.90 -8.09 7.06
CA PHE A 375 2.03 -8.60 6.26
C PHE A 375 2.12 -10.13 6.34
N SER A 376 2.91 -10.75 5.47
CA SER A 376 3.30 -12.16 5.63
C SER A 376 4.30 -12.32 6.78
N ILE A 377 5.39 -11.54 6.72
CA ILE A 377 6.41 -11.45 7.78
C ILE A 377 6.72 -9.99 8.05
N LEU A 378 6.89 -9.60 9.31
CA LEU A 378 7.41 -8.30 9.73
C LEU A 378 8.64 -8.49 10.62
N ASN A 379 9.78 -7.97 10.15
CA ASN A 379 11.07 -8.06 10.82
C ASN A 379 11.50 -6.68 11.37
N PHE A 380 11.96 -6.67 12.62
CA PHE A 380 12.77 -5.59 13.19
C PHE A 380 14.00 -6.21 13.84
N ASP A 381 15.19 -5.73 13.49
CA ASP A 381 16.44 -6.22 14.06
C ASP A 381 17.33 -5.05 14.46
N ASN A 382 17.02 -4.44 15.61
CA ASN A 382 17.86 -3.43 16.23
C ASN A 382 17.63 -3.39 17.74
N SER A 383 18.59 -3.94 18.49
CA SER A 383 18.54 -4.03 19.96
C SER A 383 18.62 -2.68 20.69
N SER A 384 18.72 -1.54 19.99
CA SER A 384 18.73 -0.20 20.58
C SER A 384 17.37 0.51 20.54
N VAL A 385 16.43 0.02 19.72
CA VAL A 385 15.16 0.67 19.40
C VAL A 385 14.04 0.23 20.34
N ASP A 386 13.18 1.16 20.74
CA ASP A 386 11.92 0.86 21.45
C ASP A 386 10.74 0.81 20.48
N ILE A 387 9.78 -0.09 20.75
CA ILE A 387 8.49 -0.15 20.04
C ILE A 387 7.33 -0.01 21.02
N GLU A 388 6.39 0.87 20.74
CA GLU A 388 5.14 0.99 21.50
C GLU A 388 3.94 0.74 20.57
N ILE A 389 3.05 -0.18 20.95
CA ILE A 389 1.82 -0.50 20.23
C ILE A 389 0.63 -0.09 21.10
N ILE A 390 -0.11 0.92 20.63
CA ILE A 390 -1.21 1.57 21.35
C ILE A 390 -2.47 1.49 20.51
N ASN A 391 -3.52 0.89 21.05
CA ASN A 391 -4.81 0.72 20.39
C ASN A 391 -4.68 0.34 18.89
N SER A 392 -3.85 -0.65 18.57
CA SER A 392 -3.44 -0.97 17.19
C SER A 392 -3.25 -2.48 16.97
N ARG A 393 -3.31 -2.90 15.70
CA ARG A 393 -3.34 -4.32 15.32
C ARG A 393 -2.23 -4.64 14.34
N ILE A 394 -1.46 -5.68 14.63
CA ILE A 394 -0.48 -6.25 13.70
C ILE A 394 -0.91 -7.67 13.36
N THR A 395 -1.12 -7.97 12.09
CA THR A 395 -1.46 -9.31 11.59
C THR A 395 -0.35 -9.86 10.70
N SER A 396 0.66 -10.48 11.29
CA SER A 396 1.84 -10.98 10.57
C SER A 396 2.61 -12.03 11.35
N ASN A 397 3.45 -12.81 10.68
CA ASN A 397 4.53 -13.52 11.35
C ASN A 397 5.58 -12.51 11.82
N ILE A 398 6.03 -12.63 13.06
CA ILE A 398 6.87 -11.61 13.71
C ILE A 398 8.26 -12.16 14.00
N ASN A 399 9.28 -11.34 13.70
CA ASN A 399 10.66 -11.58 14.11
C ASN A 399 11.28 -10.26 14.59
N PHE A 400 11.16 -10.01 15.90
CA PHE A 400 11.62 -8.77 16.52
C PHE A 400 12.81 -9.02 17.45
N THR A 401 13.90 -8.30 17.24
CA THR A 401 15.00 -8.14 18.19
C THR A 401 15.16 -6.66 18.48
N ILE A 402 14.77 -6.23 19.68
CA ILE A 402 14.59 -4.81 20.05
C ILE A 402 14.96 -4.54 21.51
N ARG A 403 15.05 -3.27 21.90
CA ARG A 403 15.38 -2.88 23.28
C ARG A 403 14.20 -3.07 24.22
N ASN A 404 13.14 -2.31 23.98
CA ASN A 404 11.89 -2.42 24.73
C ASN A 404 10.69 -2.58 23.79
N ILE A 405 9.66 -3.26 24.26
CA ILE A 405 8.35 -3.28 23.62
C ILE A 405 7.21 -3.19 24.61
N THR A 406 6.24 -2.34 24.28
CA THR A 406 4.99 -2.20 25.02
C THR A 406 3.83 -2.53 24.08
N ILE A 407 2.92 -3.40 24.54
CA ILE A 407 1.70 -3.76 23.85
C ILE A 407 0.54 -3.44 24.79
N ASP A 408 -0.20 -2.37 24.50
CA ASP A 408 -1.29 -1.90 25.37
C ASP A 408 -2.50 -2.85 25.37
N THR A 409 -3.46 -2.59 26.27
CA THR A 409 -4.64 -3.45 26.48
C THR A 409 -5.55 -3.58 25.27
N LEU A 410 -5.55 -2.62 24.34
CA LEU A 410 -6.36 -2.61 23.13
C LEU A 410 -5.58 -3.09 21.90
N SER A 411 -4.30 -3.42 22.08
CA SER A 411 -3.40 -3.85 21.01
C SER A 411 -3.20 -5.35 20.97
N TRP A 412 -2.91 -5.85 19.78
CA TRP A 412 -2.59 -7.26 19.59
C TRP A 412 -1.67 -7.48 18.40
N ILE A 413 -0.81 -8.48 18.57
CA ILE A 413 0.00 -9.07 17.51
C ILE A 413 -0.59 -10.45 17.21
N ASN A 414 -0.94 -10.69 15.95
CA ASN A 414 -1.68 -11.86 15.53
C ASN A 414 -1.08 -12.51 14.28
N SER A 415 -0.45 -13.65 14.47
CA SER A 415 0.00 -14.54 13.39
C SER A 415 -0.99 -15.68 13.12
N SER A 416 -2.21 -15.64 13.65
CA SER A 416 -3.18 -16.72 13.45
C SER A 416 -3.48 -16.96 11.97
N GLY A 417 -3.49 -18.21 11.53
CA GLY A 417 -3.68 -18.58 10.13
C GLY A 417 -2.58 -18.14 9.17
N LYS A 418 -1.41 -17.71 9.66
CA LYS A 418 -0.25 -17.33 8.84
C LYS A 418 0.78 -18.47 8.69
N GLY A 419 0.41 -19.69 9.09
CA GLY A 419 1.17 -20.91 8.91
C GLY A 419 0.87 -21.63 7.60
N TYR A 420 1.04 -22.95 7.58
CA TYR A 420 0.77 -23.75 6.37
C TYR A 420 -0.72 -23.81 6.06
N SER A 421 -1.07 -23.64 4.79
CA SER A 421 -2.47 -23.64 4.35
C SER A 421 -3.13 -25.01 4.51
N GLY A 422 -4.38 -25.03 4.95
CA GLY A 422 -5.22 -26.23 4.87
C GLY A 422 -5.64 -26.54 3.43
N GLY A 423 -6.09 -27.77 3.19
CA GLY A 423 -6.46 -28.24 1.85
C GLY A 423 -7.66 -29.19 1.86
N ILE A 424 -8.05 -29.66 0.67
CA ILE A 424 -9.26 -30.46 0.47
C ILE A 424 -9.04 -31.93 0.82
N ALA A 425 -8.00 -32.57 0.27
CA ALA A 425 -7.69 -33.98 0.53
C ALA A 425 -6.49 -34.18 1.47
N SER A 426 -5.69 -33.14 1.64
CA SER A 426 -4.51 -33.10 2.50
C SER A 426 -4.30 -31.67 3.00
N GLY A 427 -3.61 -31.53 4.13
CA GLY A 427 -3.17 -30.23 4.64
C GLY A 427 -1.66 -30.05 4.46
N LEU A 428 -1.20 -28.81 4.28
CA LEU A 428 0.24 -28.55 4.13
C LEU A 428 0.98 -28.52 5.48
N GLY A 429 2.30 -28.70 5.40
CA GLY A 429 3.24 -28.64 6.53
C GLY A 429 3.57 -30.00 7.16
N PRO A 430 4.57 -30.06 8.05
CA PRO A 430 5.11 -31.33 8.57
C PRO A 430 4.12 -32.21 9.36
N GLY A 431 3.13 -31.59 10.02
CA GLY A 431 2.02 -32.27 10.69
C GLY A 431 0.69 -32.08 9.96
N GLY A 432 0.78 -31.73 8.67
CA GLY A 432 -0.34 -31.69 7.76
C GLY A 432 -0.75 -33.11 7.38
N PRO A 433 -2.04 -33.44 7.40
CA PRO A 433 -2.48 -34.79 7.10
C PRO A 433 -2.42 -35.11 5.61
N ILE A 434 -2.18 -36.38 5.30
CA ILE A 434 -2.10 -36.91 3.92
C ILE A 434 -3.46 -37.37 3.35
N ARG A 435 -4.53 -37.39 4.17
CA ARG A 435 -5.88 -37.84 3.80
C ARG A 435 -6.94 -36.87 4.34
N GLY A 436 -8.13 -36.92 3.75
CA GLY A 436 -9.23 -36.01 4.08
C GLY A 436 -9.86 -36.26 5.45
N GLY A 437 -10.41 -35.21 6.06
CA GLY A 437 -11.18 -35.28 7.30
C GLY A 437 -10.33 -35.45 8.55
N THR A 438 -9.23 -34.70 8.64
CA THR A 438 -8.29 -34.80 9.75
C THR A 438 -7.74 -33.43 10.15
N GLY A 439 -7.61 -33.21 11.46
CA GLY A 439 -7.09 -32.00 12.06
C GLY A 439 -5.57 -31.97 12.00
N ALA A 440 -5.00 -30.79 11.83
CA ALA A 440 -3.55 -30.67 11.77
C ALA A 440 -2.89 -30.91 13.13
N SER A 441 -1.60 -31.27 13.10
CA SER A 441 -0.76 -31.42 14.29
C SER A 441 0.38 -30.41 14.30
N TYR A 442 0.60 -29.76 15.44
CA TYR A 442 1.81 -29.04 15.82
C TYR A 442 1.82 -28.95 17.35
N GLY A 443 2.91 -29.24 18.07
CA GLY A 443 2.86 -29.24 19.54
C GLY A 443 2.11 -30.42 20.16
N GLY A 444 0.88 -30.66 19.73
CA GLY A 444 0.02 -31.80 20.03
C GLY A 444 -0.35 -32.57 18.76
N ARG A 445 -1.08 -33.67 18.96
CA ARG A 445 -1.65 -34.49 17.89
C ARG A 445 -3.08 -34.06 17.57
N GLY A 446 -3.34 -33.73 16.30
CA GLY A 446 -4.66 -33.51 15.74
C GLY A 446 -5.45 -34.82 15.61
N MET A 447 -6.78 -34.71 15.62
CA MET A 447 -7.66 -35.87 15.53
C MET A 447 -7.91 -36.26 14.08
N SER A 448 -8.13 -37.55 13.85
CA SER A 448 -8.52 -38.10 12.55
C SER A 448 -9.81 -38.88 12.70
N ALA A 449 -10.76 -38.64 11.80
CA ALA A 449 -12.07 -39.30 11.80
C ALA A 449 -12.00 -40.79 11.39
N THR A 450 -10.88 -41.22 10.78
CA THR A 450 -10.81 -42.54 10.12
C THR A 450 -9.49 -43.29 10.35
N HIS A 451 -8.37 -42.63 10.73
CA HIS A 451 -7.05 -43.26 10.78
C HIS A 451 -6.11 -42.63 11.82
N THR A 452 -5.66 -43.41 12.81
CA THR A 452 -4.96 -42.91 14.00
C THR A 452 -3.43 -42.89 13.88
N ASN A 453 -2.83 -43.15 12.70
CA ASN A 453 -1.37 -43.31 12.56
C ASN A 453 -0.67 -42.31 11.60
N ASP A 454 -1.43 -41.46 10.89
CA ASP A 454 -0.88 -40.70 9.74
C ASP A 454 -0.42 -39.26 10.09
N ILE A 455 -0.36 -38.89 11.38
CA ILE A 455 -0.09 -37.50 11.78
C ILE A 455 1.01 -37.42 12.83
N ASN A 456 2.11 -36.76 12.46
CA ASN A 456 3.30 -36.56 13.28
C ASN A 456 3.26 -35.21 14.00
N VAL A 457 3.59 -35.22 15.28
CA VAL A 457 3.84 -34.00 16.06
C VAL A 457 5.28 -33.56 15.80
N TYR A 458 5.48 -32.27 15.55
CA TYR A 458 6.81 -31.72 15.24
C TYR A 458 7.10 -30.43 16.02
N GLY A 459 8.30 -29.90 15.82
CA GLY A 459 8.78 -28.66 16.45
C GLY A 459 9.42 -28.88 17.82
N ASN A 460 10.29 -27.94 18.20
CA ASN A 460 10.98 -27.96 19.48
C ASN A 460 10.14 -27.17 20.53
N PRO A 461 9.71 -27.79 21.64
CA PRO A 461 8.98 -27.10 22.70
C PRO A 461 9.78 -26.01 23.43
N LEU A 462 11.12 -26.11 23.48
CA LEU A 462 11.98 -25.12 24.12
C LEU A 462 12.37 -23.98 23.17
N LYS A 463 12.36 -24.22 21.85
CA LYS A 463 12.65 -23.20 20.84
C LYS A 463 11.66 -23.31 19.68
N PRO A 464 10.38 -22.96 19.90
CA PRO A 464 9.36 -23.07 18.88
C PRO A 464 9.56 -21.99 17.81
N THR A 465 9.96 -22.40 16.62
CA THR A 465 10.14 -21.50 15.46
C THR A 465 9.41 -21.98 14.20
N ALA A 466 8.81 -23.17 14.24
CA ALA A 466 8.12 -23.73 13.09
C ALA A 466 6.70 -23.16 12.97
N LEU A 467 6.21 -23.02 11.74
CA LEU A 467 4.83 -22.66 11.48
C LEU A 467 3.91 -23.83 11.81
N GLY A 468 2.67 -23.55 12.23
CA GLY A 468 1.62 -24.54 12.40
C GLY A 468 1.18 -25.13 11.06
N SER A 469 0.81 -26.41 11.07
CA SER A 469 0.30 -27.15 9.92
C SER A 469 -1.17 -26.85 9.63
N GLY A 470 -1.54 -26.97 8.35
CA GLY A 470 -2.92 -26.88 7.89
C GLY A 470 -3.65 -28.22 7.99
N GLY A 471 -4.96 -28.19 8.22
CA GLY A 471 -5.82 -29.37 8.27
C GLY A 471 -6.28 -29.83 6.88
N SER A 472 -7.02 -30.95 6.83
CA SER A 472 -7.67 -31.42 5.59
C SER A 472 -9.18 -31.45 5.69
N GLY A 473 -9.84 -31.15 4.58
CA GLY A 473 -11.28 -31.33 4.39
C GLY A 473 -11.64 -32.71 3.84
N SER A 474 -12.87 -32.87 3.38
CA SER A 474 -13.33 -34.03 2.62
C SER A 474 -14.36 -33.59 1.57
N GLY A 475 -14.31 -34.16 0.37
CA GLY A 475 -15.19 -33.74 -0.74
C GLY A 475 -14.93 -32.30 -1.17
N SER A 476 -15.87 -31.39 -0.93
CA SER A 476 -15.77 -29.96 -1.27
C SER A 476 -15.30 -29.07 -0.11
N THR A 477 -15.08 -29.63 1.08
CA THR A 477 -14.63 -28.86 2.25
C THR A 477 -13.11 -28.69 2.26
N ARG A 478 -12.62 -27.62 2.88
CA ARG A 478 -11.19 -27.29 3.01
C ARG A 478 -10.81 -27.22 4.47
N GLY A 479 -9.69 -27.85 4.85
CA GLY A 479 -9.18 -27.75 6.21
C GLY A 479 -8.70 -26.34 6.56
N GLY A 480 -8.60 -26.07 7.87
CA GLY A 480 -8.13 -24.78 8.37
C GLY A 480 -6.63 -24.57 8.16
N THR A 481 -6.19 -23.32 8.14
CA THR A 481 -4.77 -22.94 7.99
C THR A 481 -4.09 -22.91 9.36
N GLY A 482 -2.86 -23.40 9.45
CA GLY A 482 -2.11 -23.41 10.70
C GLY A 482 -1.75 -22.01 11.21
N GLY A 483 -1.51 -21.89 12.51
CA GLY A 483 -1.01 -20.67 13.13
C GLY A 483 0.40 -20.33 12.67
N GLY A 484 0.73 -19.04 12.72
CA GLY A 484 2.02 -18.53 12.28
C GLY A 484 3.13 -18.64 13.31
N PHE A 485 4.03 -17.66 13.32
CA PHE A 485 5.16 -17.56 14.24
C PHE A 485 5.29 -16.15 14.79
N ILE A 486 5.49 -16.03 16.10
CA ILE A 486 5.83 -14.78 16.79
C ILE A 486 7.13 -15.01 17.55
N TYR A 487 8.19 -14.30 17.16
CA TYR A 487 9.42 -14.19 17.93
C TYR A 487 9.67 -12.76 18.36
N ILE A 488 9.82 -12.57 19.67
CA ILE A 488 10.17 -11.30 20.27
C ILE A 488 11.33 -11.52 21.22
N ASN A 489 12.46 -10.90 20.93
CA ASN A 489 13.60 -10.78 21.81
C ASN A 489 13.72 -9.32 22.25
N ALA A 490 13.14 -9.01 23.40
CA ALA A 490 13.26 -7.72 24.06
C ALA A 490 14.49 -7.77 24.98
N THR A 491 15.56 -7.07 24.61
CA THR A 491 16.82 -7.13 25.38
C THR A 491 16.70 -6.52 26.78
N ASN A 492 15.66 -5.70 27.02
CA ASN A 492 15.41 -5.08 28.32
C ASN A 492 13.96 -5.30 28.81
N ASN A 493 12.96 -4.54 28.35
CA ASN A 493 11.59 -4.64 28.86
C ASN A 493 10.59 -5.12 27.80
N LEU A 494 9.72 -6.08 28.18
CA LEU A 494 8.50 -6.44 27.46
C LEU A 494 7.30 -6.19 28.39
N ILE A 495 6.50 -5.18 28.08
CA ILE A 495 5.24 -4.88 28.76
C ILE A 495 4.08 -5.41 27.89
N LEU A 496 3.51 -6.54 28.29
CA LEU A 496 2.40 -7.19 27.61
C LEU A 496 1.10 -6.97 28.37
N ASN A 497 0.31 -5.96 27.97
CA ASN A 497 -1.05 -5.74 28.49
C ASN A 497 -2.13 -6.23 27.52
N GLY A 498 -1.82 -6.27 26.22
CA GLY A 498 -2.69 -6.76 25.15
C GLY A 498 -2.58 -8.26 24.88
N MET A 499 -2.64 -8.65 23.60
CA MET A 499 -2.61 -10.05 23.19
C MET A 499 -1.50 -10.40 22.18
N LEU A 500 -0.91 -11.58 22.37
CA LEU A 500 -0.11 -12.27 21.36
C LEU A 500 -0.85 -13.54 20.93
N LYS A 501 -1.16 -13.69 19.64
CA LYS A 501 -2.00 -14.79 19.15
C LYS A 501 -1.39 -15.45 17.91
N SER A 502 -1.29 -16.77 17.92
CA SER A 502 -0.75 -17.57 16.82
C SER A 502 -1.62 -18.81 16.61
N ASP A 503 -2.94 -18.63 16.53
CA ASP A 503 -3.89 -19.74 16.50
C ASP A 503 -4.07 -20.33 15.10
N GLY A 504 -4.47 -21.60 15.04
CA GLY A 504 -4.98 -22.21 13.82
C GLY A 504 -6.35 -21.65 13.46
N THR A 505 -6.67 -21.60 12.16
CA THR A 505 -8.00 -21.17 11.70
C THR A 505 -8.97 -22.34 11.67
N GLU A 506 -10.25 -21.99 11.70
CA GLU A 506 -11.32 -22.93 11.42
C GLU A 506 -11.25 -23.51 10.00
N SER A 507 -11.84 -24.69 9.82
CA SER A 507 -12.05 -25.27 8.50
C SER A 507 -13.24 -24.63 7.77
N PHE A 508 -13.26 -24.74 6.44
CA PHE A 508 -14.26 -24.11 5.57
C PHE A 508 -15.13 -25.16 4.87
N GLY A 509 -16.46 -25.02 4.98
CA GLY A 509 -17.45 -25.89 4.33
C GLY A 509 -18.13 -26.89 5.28
N GLY A 510 -19.46 -26.89 5.30
CA GLY A 510 -20.29 -27.67 6.24
C GLY A 510 -20.47 -29.15 5.88
N LEU A 511 -20.95 -29.92 6.88
CA LEU A 511 -21.38 -31.33 6.90
C LEU A 511 -20.36 -32.42 6.49
N GLY A 512 -19.40 -32.13 5.60
CA GLY A 512 -18.33 -33.06 5.22
C GLY A 512 -17.08 -32.88 6.07
N GLY A 513 -16.90 -33.74 7.08
CA GLY A 513 -15.84 -33.66 8.10
C GLY A 513 -14.54 -33.02 7.61
N SER A 514 -14.19 -31.88 8.20
CA SER A 514 -12.99 -31.11 7.89
C SER A 514 -12.27 -30.73 9.18
N GLY A 515 -10.94 -30.90 9.20
CA GLY A 515 -10.12 -30.54 10.35
C GLY A 515 -9.63 -29.10 10.27
N GLY A 516 -9.58 -28.42 11.41
CA GLY A 516 -8.98 -27.08 11.51
C GLY A 516 -7.44 -27.11 11.35
N GLY A 517 -6.85 -25.92 11.32
CA GLY A 517 -5.40 -25.77 11.38
C GLY A 517 -4.87 -25.98 12.79
N SER A 518 -3.60 -26.32 12.94
CA SER A 518 -2.96 -26.40 14.27
C SER A 518 -2.57 -25.02 14.76
N GLY A 519 -2.36 -24.85 16.07
CA GLY A 519 -1.73 -23.65 16.61
C GLY A 519 -0.32 -23.45 16.02
N GLY A 520 0.23 -22.26 16.19
CA GLY A 520 1.57 -21.89 15.71
C GLY A 520 2.59 -21.77 16.83
N SER A 521 3.65 -20.99 16.58
CA SER A 521 4.78 -20.83 17.50
C SER A 521 4.83 -19.44 18.13
N ILE A 522 5.05 -19.37 19.44
CA ILE A 522 5.38 -18.13 20.13
C ILE A 522 6.64 -18.34 20.97
N LEU A 523 7.69 -17.57 20.69
CA LEU A 523 8.96 -17.60 21.40
C LEU A 523 9.31 -16.19 21.89
N LEU A 524 9.38 -16.02 23.21
CA LEU A 524 9.65 -14.73 23.85
C LEU A 524 10.93 -14.79 24.66
N TYR A 525 11.77 -13.77 24.53
CA TYR A 525 12.88 -13.46 25.43
C TYR A 525 12.69 -12.05 25.97
N SER A 526 12.81 -11.88 27.29
CA SER A 526 12.85 -10.56 27.93
C SER A 526 13.73 -10.56 29.16
N TYR A 527 14.37 -9.44 29.48
CA TYR A 527 14.97 -9.29 30.82
C TYR A 527 13.86 -9.07 31.86
N ASN A 528 13.00 -8.07 31.66
CA ASN A 528 11.80 -7.85 32.48
C ASN A 528 10.53 -8.08 31.67
N LEU A 529 9.68 -9.02 32.11
CA LEU A 529 8.39 -9.31 31.51
C LEU A 529 7.25 -8.92 32.45
N THR A 530 6.47 -7.90 32.09
CA THR A 530 5.40 -7.38 32.96
C THR A 530 4.10 -7.20 32.18
N GLY A 531 3.01 -6.91 32.90
CA GLY A 531 1.71 -6.57 32.32
C GLY A 531 0.61 -7.56 32.69
N THR A 532 -0.54 -7.42 32.04
CA THR A 532 -1.78 -8.18 32.35
C THR A 532 -2.33 -8.97 31.16
N GLY A 533 -1.58 -9.00 30.05
CA GLY A 533 -2.01 -9.55 28.78
C GLY A 533 -1.94 -11.07 28.69
N ASN A 534 -2.27 -11.59 27.51
CA ASN A 534 -2.39 -13.03 27.26
C ASN A 534 -1.62 -13.48 26.01
N ILE A 535 -1.18 -14.74 26.04
CA ILE A 535 -0.50 -15.42 24.94
C ILE A 535 -1.35 -16.63 24.51
N SER A 536 -1.57 -16.80 23.22
CA SER A 536 -2.46 -17.83 22.68
C SER A 536 -1.88 -18.49 21.43
N ALA A 537 -1.87 -19.82 21.42
CA ALA A 537 -1.52 -20.64 20.26
C ALA A 537 -2.46 -21.86 20.20
N ILE A 538 -3.75 -21.60 20.08
CA ILE A 538 -4.82 -22.61 20.10
C ILE A 538 -4.97 -23.24 18.71
N GLY A 539 -5.38 -24.51 18.66
CA GLY A 539 -5.83 -25.12 17.41
C GLY A 539 -7.06 -24.43 16.81
N GLY A 540 -7.26 -24.62 15.52
CA GLY A 540 -8.48 -24.20 14.82
C GLY A 540 -9.60 -25.24 14.98
N PRO A 541 -10.87 -24.82 15.08
CA PRO A 541 -11.98 -25.75 15.15
C PRO A 541 -12.22 -26.38 13.77
N GLY A 542 -12.63 -27.65 13.76
CA GLY A 542 -13.10 -28.32 12.56
C GLY A 542 -14.50 -28.88 12.74
N PHE A 543 -15.12 -29.32 11.65
CA PHE A 543 -16.45 -29.92 11.67
C PHE A 543 -16.35 -31.38 12.13
N ASN A 544 -16.64 -31.64 13.41
CA ASN A 544 -16.48 -32.93 14.11
C ASN A 544 -15.03 -33.47 14.16
N ILE A 545 -14.05 -32.65 13.84
CA ILE A 545 -12.63 -32.99 13.86
C ILE A 545 -11.88 -31.85 14.53
N VAL A 546 -11.14 -32.17 15.59
CA VAL A 546 -10.38 -31.20 16.39
C VAL A 546 -8.90 -31.18 15.99
N SER A 547 -8.28 -30.02 16.15
CA SER A 547 -6.89 -29.75 15.73
C SER A 547 -6.06 -29.40 16.95
N SER A 548 -4.79 -29.78 16.94
CA SER A 548 -3.94 -29.57 18.10
C SER A 548 -3.65 -28.09 18.36
N GLY A 549 -3.23 -27.80 19.60
CA GLY A 549 -2.67 -26.50 19.97
C GLY A 549 -1.34 -26.22 19.28
N GLY A 550 -0.59 -25.23 19.77
CA GLY A 550 0.70 -24.82 19.22
C GLY A 550 1.85 -25.02 20.19
N ARG A 551 2.89 -24.19 20.08
CA ARG A 551 4.02 -24.21 21.02
C ARG A 551 4.34 -22.81 21.50
N ILE A 552 4.38 -22.62 22.81
CA ILE A 552 4.73 -21.37 23.47
C ILE A 552 5.95 -21.62 24.37
N ALA A 553 7.00 -20.82 24.21
CA ALA A 553 8.13 -20.78 25.12
C ALA A 553 8.44 -19.33 25.51
N VAL A 554 8.53 -19.07 26.81
CA VAL A 554 8.79 -17.73 27.36
C VAL A 554 10.00 -17.79 28.26
N TYR A 555 11.01 -16.99 27.96
CA TYR A 555 12.24 -16.89 28.74
C TYR A 555 12.36 -15.50 29.34
N TYR A 556 12.49 -15.43 30.66
CA TYR A 556 12.55 -14.15 31.38
C TYR A 556 13.55 -14.19 32.54
N ASN A 557 14.06 -13.01 32.94
CA ASN A 557 14.85 -12.90 34.18
C ASN A 557 13.94 -12.53 35.34
N HIS A 558 13.07 -11.53 35.13
CA HIS A 558 12.06 -11.09 36.08
C HIS A 558 10.69 -11.08 35.41
N THR A 559 9.66 -11.57 36.11
CA THR A 559 8.28 -11.48 35.61
C THR A 559 7.28 -11.08 36.69
N THR A 560 6.31 -10.27 36.31
CA THR A 560 5.05 -10.08 37.05
C THR A 560 3.83 -10.55 36.25
N LEU A 561 4.04 -10.97 35.00
CA LEU A 561 2.98 -11.44 34.12
C LEU A 561 2.45 -12.79 34.61
N ASN A 562 1.13 -12.87 34.79
CA ASN A 562 0.46 -14.11 35.15
C ASN A 562 0.12 -14.94 33.90
N PHE A 563 0.82 -16.06 33.73
CA PHE A 563 0.65 -16.94 32.58
C PHE A 563 -0.57 -17.86 32.64
N SER A 564 -1.30 -17.95 33.76
CA SER A 564 -2.44 -18.88 33.89
C SER A 564 -3.59 -18.60 32.92
N ARG A 565 -3.64 -17.39 32.34
CA ARG A 565 -4.62 -16.98 31.34
C ARG A 565 -4.16 -17.24 29.90
N SER A 566 -2.92 -17.68 29.71
CA SER A 566 -2.32 -17.99 28.41
C SER A 566 -2.47 -19.48 28.10
N THR A 567 -2.60 -19.84 26.81
CA THR A 567 -2.95 -21.22 26.44
C THR A 567 -2.41 -21.64 25.07
N ALA A 568 -2.02 -22.91 24.99
CA ALA A 568 -1.67 -23.62 23.76
C ALA A 568 -2.58 -24.87 23.60
N GLU A 569 -3.86 -24.77 23.96
CA GLU A 569 -4.78 -25.90 23.90
C GLU A 569 -5.14 -26.32 22.47
N GLY A 570 -5.42 -27.62 22.30
CA GLY A 570 -6.13 -28.10 21.12
C GLY A 570 -7.63 -27.76 21.22
N THR A 571 -8.33 -27.81 20.08
CA THR A 571 -9.77 -27.55 20.09
C THR A 571 -10.58 -28.68 20.70
N LYS A 572 -11.74 -28.31 21.23
CA LYS A 572 -12.78 -29.19 21.78
C LYS A 572 -14.05 -28.98 20.97
N THR A 573 -14.67 -30.06 20.51
CA THR A 573 -16.01 -29.99 19.88
C THR A 573 -16.99 -30.84 20.67
N SER A 574 -18.12 -30.26 21.05
CA SER A 574 -19.24 -30.97 21.68
C SER A 574 -20.31 -31.27 20.63
N ILE A 575 -20.60 -32.54 20.41
CA ILE A 575 -21.79 -32.98 19.66
C ILE A 575 -22.88 -33.22 20.71
N SER A 576 -24.11 -32.75 20.46
CA SER A 576 -25.25 -33.06 21.33
C SER A 576 -25.45 -34.58 21.40
N GLY A 577 -25.26 -35.18 22.59
CA GLY A 577 -25.48 -36.61 22.84
C GLY A 577 -24.26 -37.54 22.75
N THR A 578 -23.03 -37.04 22.56
CA THR A 578 -21.79 -37.86 22.65
C THR A 578 -20.71 -37.18 23.49
N LEU A 579 -19.76 -37.96 24.04
CA LEU A 579 -18.64 -37.44 24.84
C LEU A 579 -17.83 -36.41 24.03
N PRO A 580 -17.41 -35.28 24.63
CA PRO A 580 -16.67 -34.24 23.93
C PRO A 580 -15.36 -34.79 23.33
N LEU A 581 -15.14 -34.52 22.04
CA LEU A 581 -13.89 -34.86 21.36
C LEU A 581 -12.86 -33.78 21.67
N VAL A 582 -11.73 -34.18 22.25
CA VAL A 582 -10.64 -33.29 22.67
C VAL A 582 -9.36 -33.69 21.93
N SER A 583 -8.75 -32.75 21.21
CA SER A 583 -7.43 -32.95 20.61
C SER A 583 -6.34 -32.73 21.65
N ALA A 584 -5.14 -33.27 21.40
CA ALA A 584 -4.03 -33.07 22.31
C ALA A 584 -3.62 -31.59 22.35
N SER A 585 -3.42 -31.08 23.56
CA SER A 585 -2.82 -29.77 23.78
C SER A 585 -1.43 -29.70 23.17
N GLY A 586 -1.06 -28.48 22.83
CA GLY A 586 0.30 -28.11 22.49
C GLY A 586 1.24 -28.10 23.70
N THR A 587 2.31 -27.34 23.61
CA THR A 587 3.26 -27.14 24.72
C THR A 587 3.32 -25.68 25.13
N PHE A 588 3.36 -25.41 26.42
CA PHE A 588 3.61 -24.09 26.98
C PHE A 588 4.54 -24.20 28.20
N ILE A 589 5.75 -23.64 28.06
CA ILE A 589 6.76 -23.56 29.10
C ILE A 589 7.17 -22.10 29.34
N ALA A 590 7.37 -21.74 30.60
CA ALA A 590 7.94 -20.46 31.00
C ALA A 590 9.18 -20.71 31.85
N VAL A 591 10.31 -20.07 31.50
CA VAL A 591 11.62 -20.34 32.08
C VAL A 591 12.17 -19.06 32.71
N ASN A 592 12.47 -19.12 34.00
CA ASN A 592 13.26 -18.11 34.68
C ASN A 592 14.75 -18.41 34.44
N GLN A 593 15.44 -17.51 33.75
CA GLN A 593 16.84 -17.71 33.35
C GLN A 593 17.84 -17.48 34.50
N ILE A 594 17.49 -16.66 35.51
CA ILE A 594 18.37 -16.40 36.67
C ILE A 594 18.48 -17.66 37.53
N TYR A 595 17.35 -18.30 37.79
CA TYR A 595 17.29 -19.48 38.67
C TYR A 595 17.33 -20.80 37.92
N ASN A 596 17.30 -20.76 36.58
CA ASN A 596 17.20 -21.94 35.72
C ASN A 596 15.99 -22.84 36.06
N ASN A 597 14.87 -22.21 36.42
CA ASN A 597 13.62 -22.89 36.80
C ASN A 597 12.62 -22.82 35.64
N ALA A 598 11.96 -23.95 35.36
CA ALA A 598 10.90 -24.03 34.38
C ALA A 598 9.53 -24.26 35.04
N THR A 599 8.50 -23.61 34.52
CA THR A 599 7.10 -23.89 34.85
C THR A 599 6.37 -24.32 33.59
N ILE A 600 5.71 -25.46 33.65
CA ILE A 600 5.04 -26.08 32.52
C ILE A 600 3.53 -25.90 32.69
N TYR A 601 2.91 -25.12 31.80
CA TYR A 601 1.47 -24.86 31.80
C TYR A 601 0.70 -25.83 30.90
N ALA A 602 1.36 -26.35 29.87
CA ALA A 602 0.84 -27.42 29.01
C ALA A 602 2.02 -28.23 28.45
N TRP A 603 1.90 -29.55 28.39
CA TRP A 603 2.96 -30.40 27.86
C TRP A 603 2.41 -31.58 27.08
N ASN A 604 3.13 -31.93 26.03
CA ASN A 604 2.94 -33.16 25.30
C ASN A 604 4.13 -34.10 25.57
N TRP A 605 3.89 -35.11 26.40
CA TRP A 605 4.91 -36.04 26.90
C TRP A 605 5.58 -36.91 25.84
N ASN A 606 5.08 -36.88 24.59
CA ASN A 606 5.74 -37.55 23.47
C ASN A 606 6.94 -36.75 22.89
N SER A 607 7.32 -35.61 23.47
CA SER A 607 8.53 -34.89 23.05
C SER A 607 9.81 -35.51 23.62
N SER A 608 10.81 -35.79 22.79
CA SER A 608 12.12 -36.32 23.20
C SER A 608 13.07 -35.28 23.82
N VAL A 609 12.51 -34.23 24.43
CA VAL A 609 13.30 -33.10 24.96
C VAL A 609 13.77 -33.40 26.37
N ASP A 610 15.06 -33.23 26.58
CA ASP A 610 15.68 -33.33 27.90
C ASP A 610 15.36 -32.09 28.74
N LEU A 611 14.57 -32.28 29.79
CA LEU A 611 14.24 -31.26 30.77
C LEU A 611 15.17 -31.27 31.99
N SER A 612 16.06 -32.27 32.12
CA SER A 612 17.02 -32.35 33.22
C SER A 612 18.04 -31.20 33.22
N ILE A 613 18.09 -30.44 32.12
CA ILE A 613 18.84 -29.20 31.98
C ILE A 613 18.36 -28.10 32.94
N TYR A 614 17.14 -28.20 33.48
CA TYR A 614 16.58 -27.22 34.42
C TYR A 614 16.81 -27.66 35.87
N SER A 615 17.12 -26.68 36.72
CA SER A 615 17.40 -26.91 38.13
C SER A 615 16.13 -27.27 38.92
N ASN A 616 14.98 -26.76 38.50
CA ASN A 616 13.67 -27.12 39.04
C ASN A 616 12.59 -27.04 37.96
N ILE A 617 11.58 -27.90 38.03
CA ILE A 617 10.45 -27.97 37.10
C ILE A 617 9.16 -28.04 37.93
N THR A 618 8.21 -27.16 37.63
CA THR A 618 6.86 -27.14 38.24
C THR A 618 5.78 -27.41 37.21
#